data_AF-A0A672LK40-F1
#
_entry.id   AF-A0A672LK40-F1
#
_cell.length_a   1.000
_cell.length_b   1.000
_cell.length_c   1.000
_cell.angle_alpha   90.00
_cell.angle_beta   90.00
_cell.angle_gamma   90.00
#
_symmetry.space_group_name_H-M   'P 1'
#
loop_
_entity.id
_entity.type
_entity.pdbx_description
1 polymer ?
#
loop_
_entity_poly.entity_id
_entity_poly.type
_entity_poly.pdbx_seq_one_letter_code
_entity_poly.pdbx_strand_id
1 'polypeptide(L)'
;MFKQWKEKYLVLTVEGNLMVCRDADSPPDQVVALQSNCESIVEGKEILDLPRLPSGGRRDSCFALILPQDKFLLLLSDSPDECALKDTVTNIQLVKIMHI
;
A
#
# COMPACT_ATOMS: atom_id res chain seq x y z
N MET A 1 -4.46 12.38 14.60
CA MET A 1 -4.45 12.09 13.15
C MET A 1 -5.65 11.18 12.86
N PHE A 2 -6.44 11.48 11.82
CA PHE A 2 -7.59 10.64 11.45
C PHE A 2 -7.11 9.47 10.60
N LYS A 3 -7.39 8.23 11.04
CA LYS A 3 -7.17 7.00 10.26
C LYS A 3 -8.25 6.94 9.18
N GLN A 4 -7.90 7.36 7.97
CA GLN A 4 -8.83 7.44 6.85
C GLN A 4 -8.18 6.88 5.58
N TRP A 5 -8.91 6.04 4.87
CA TRP A 5 -8.55 5.57 3.55
C TRP A 5 -8.54 6.72 2.54
N LYS A 6 -7.47 6.82 1.75
CA LYS A 6 -7.32 7.83 0.70
C LYS A 6 -6.86 7.17 -0.59
N GLU A 7 -7.46 7.57 -1.70
CA GLU A 7 -6.98 7.18 -3.02
C GLU A 7 -5.65 7.86 -3.30
N LYS A 8 -4.67 7.06 -3.72
CA LYS A 8 -3.32 7.48 -4.05
C LYS A 8 -2.80 6.65 -5.22
N TYR A 9 -1.83 7.20 -5.92
CA TYR A 9 -1.11 6.49 -6.96
C TYR A 9 0.10 5.83 -6.33
N LEU A 10 0.26 4.54 -6.53
CA LEU A 10 1.46 3.81 -6.11
C LEU A 10 2.32 3.53 -7.32
N VAL A 11 3.62 3.75 -7.17
CA VAL A 11 4.61 3.37 -8.17
C VAL A 11 5.64 2.49 -7.49
N LEU A 12 5.74 1.23 -7.93
CA LEU A 12 6.85 0.36 -7.54
C LEU A 12 7.97 0.54 -8.57
N THR A 13 9.12 1.05 -8.14
CA THR A 13 10.28 1.20 -9.02
C THR A 13 11.09 -0.09 -9.10
N VAL A 14 11.86 -0.24 -10.18
CA VAL A 14 12.80 -1.36 -10.36
C VAL A 14 13.88 -1.43 -9.28
N GLU A 15 14.14 -0.33 -8.58
CA GLU A 15 15.06 -0.26 -7.44
C GLU A 15 14.44 -0.80 -6.14
N GLY A 16 13.17 -1.21 -6.17
CA GLY A 16 12.46 -1.71 -5.00
C GLY A 16 11.90 -0.59 -4.10
N ASN A 17 11.71 0.62 -4.64
CA ASN A 17 11.06 1.71 -3.91
C ASN A 17 9.56 1.71 -4.22
N LEU A 18 8.72 1.72 -3.17
CA LEU A 18 7.30 2.02 -3.29
C LEU A 18 7.08 3.53 -3.05
N MET A 19 6.66 4.23 -4.10
CA MET A 19 6.35 5.65 -4.07
C MET A 19 4.84 5.85 -3.94
N VAL A 20 4.43 6.72 -3.01
CA VAL A 20 3.05 7.15 -2.84
C VAL A 20 2.90 8.54 -3.43
N CYS A 21 2.23 8.64 -4.56
CA CYS A 21 2.00 9.87 -5.31
C CYS A 21 0.54 10.33 -5.19
N ARG A 22 0.33 11.64 -5.39
CA ARG A 22 -1.02 12.21 -5.44
C ARG A 22 -1.75 11.82 -6.74
N ASP A 23 -1.05 11.87 -7.85
CA ASP A 23 -1.45 11.50 -9.21
C ASP A 23 -0.23 10.98 -9.98
N ALA A 24 -0.40 10.56 -11.24
CA ALA A 24 0.63 9.91 -12.05
C ALA A 24 1.83 10.81 -12.39
N ASP A 25 1.63 12.13 -12.42
CA ASP A 25 2.66 13.10 -12.83
C ASP A 25 3.25 13.86 -11.63
N SER A 26 2.67 13.70 -10.45
CA SER A 26 3.13 14.35 -9.21
C SER A 26 4.37 13.69 -8.61
N PRO A 27 5.25 14.47 -7.93
CA PRO A 27 6.28 13.90 -7.09
C PRO A 27 5.68 13.07 -5.93
N PRO A 28 6.43 12.11 -5.36
CA PRO A 28 5.94 11.29 -4.26
C PRO A 28 5.75 12.12 -2.99
N ASP A 29 4.60 11.95 -2.34
CA ASP A 29 4.35 12.41 -0.97
C ASP A 29 5.16 11.57 0.05
N GLN A 30 5.40 10.29 -0.27
CA GLN A 30 6.17 9.36 0.54
C GLN A 30 6.90 8.34 -0.34
N VAL A 31 8.09 7.92 0.09
CA VAL A 31 8.86 6.83 -0.53
C VAL A 31 9.19 5.80 0.55
N VAL A 32 8.97 4.53 0.25
CA VAL A 32 9.33 3.38 1.10
C VAL A 32 10.28 2.49 0.33
N ALA A 33 11.54 2.41 0.75
CA ALA A 33 12.49 1.44 0.22
C ALA A 33 12.14 0.04 0.75
N LEU A 34 11.51 -0.80 -0.06
CA LEU A 34 10.99 -2.10 0.40
C LEU A 34 12.11 -3.04 0.86
N GLN A 35 13.29 -2.95 0.24
CA GLN A 35 14.42 -3.83 0.56
C GLN A 35 15.10 -3.51 1.91
N SER A 36 15.02 -2.26 2.38
CA SER A 36 15.76 -1.79 3.55
C SER A 36 14.90 -1.19 4.66
N ASN A 37 13.67 -0.80 4.34
CA ASN A 37 12.77 -0.07 5.23
C ASN A 37 11.35 -0.65 5.22
N CYS A 38 11.21 -1.94 4.88
CA CYS A 38 10.02 -2.75 5.09
C CYS A 38 10.43 -4.04 5.79
N GLU A 39 9.87 -4.29 6.96
CA GLU A 39 10.17 -5.46 7.79
C GLU A 39 9.40 -6.70 7.31
N SER A 40 8.16 -6.51 6.87
CA SER A 40 7.31 -7.58 6.34
C SER A 40 6.17 -7.01 5.50
N ILE A 41 5.64 -7.84 4.61
CA ILE A 41 4.39 -7.60 3.88
C ILE A 41 3.37 -8.63 4.38
N VAL A 42 2.21 -8.18 4.86
CA VAL A 42 1.20 -9.04 5.49
C VAL A 42 -0.11 -8.94 4.71
N GLU A 43 -0.73 -10.08 4.35
CA GLU A 43 -2.02 -10.05 3.66
C GLU A 43 -3.14 -9.66 4.63
N GLY A 44 -4.15 -8.95 4.13
CA GLY A 44 -5.24 -8.40 4.95
C GLY A 44 -6.01 -9.46 5.72
N LYS A 45 -6.08 -10.70 5.21
CA LYS A 45 -6.66 -11.84 5.94
C LYS A 45 -5.93 -12.16 7.24
N GLU A 46 -4.62 -11.93 7.30
CA GLU A 46 -3.75 -12.21 8.45
C GLU A 46 -3.74 -11.07 9.47
N ILE A 47 -4.22 -9.87 9.10
CA ILE A 47 -4.26 -8.69 9.99
C ILE A 47 -5.45 -8.80 10.95
N LEU A 48 -5.21 -9.17 12.21
CA LEU A 48 -6.27 -9.34 13.21
C LEU A 48 -7.13 -8.09 13.40
N ASP A 49 -6.49 -6.95 13.68
CA ASP A 49 -7.15 -5.67 13.94
C ASP A 49 -7.23 -4.78 12.70
N LEU A 50 -7.61 -5.37 11.56
CA LEU A 50 -7.76 -4.61 10.31
C LEU A 50 -8.86 -3.55 10.49
N PRO A 51 -8.57 -2.25 10.26
CA PRO A 51 -9.60 -1.24 10.42
C PRO A 51 -10.68 -1.36 9.36
N ARG A 52 -11.81 -0.68 9.60
CA ARG A 52 -12.98 -0.73 8.71
C ARG A 52 -12.56 -0.35 7.27
N LEU A 53 -12.83 -1.26 6.35
CA LEU A 53 -12.60 -1.06 4.92
C LEU A 53 -13.62 -0.06 4.34
N PRO A 54 -13.24 0.73 3.32
CA PRO A 54 -14.18 1.56 2.58
C PRO A 54 -15.19 0.68 1.82
N SER A 55 -16.31 1.26 1.38
CA SER A 55 -17.33 0.55 0.60
C SER A 55 -16.72 -0.18 -0.60
N GLY A 56 -17.07 -1.45 -0.78
CA GLY A 56 -16.52 -2.33 -1.82
C GLY A 56 -15.15 -2.93 -1.50
N GLY A 57 -14.46 -2.44 -0.46
CA GLY A 57 -13.17 -2.96 -0.03
C GLY A 57 -13.30 -4.37 0.54
N ARG A 58 -12.38 -5.24 0.14
CA ARG A 58 -12.31 -6.63 0.62
C ARG A 58 -11.00 -6.90 1.35
N ARG A 59 -11.06 -7.84 2.29
CA ARG A 59 -9.94 -8.19 3.15
C ARG A 59 -8.83 -8.95 2.40
N ASP A 60 -9.19 -9.70 1.38
CA ASP A 60 -8.27 -10.39 0.47
C ASP A 60 -7.64 -9.48 -0.59
N SER A 61 -8.20 -8.28 -0.81
CA SER A 61 -7.60 -7.23 -1.65
C SER A 61 -6.72 -6.24 -0.86
N CYS A 62 -6.49 -6.49 0.43
CA CYS A 62 -5.78 -5.60 1.34
C CYS A 62 -4.44 -6.19 1.77
N PHE A 63 -3.44 -5.35 1.99
CA PHE A 63 -2.11 -5.75 2.47
C PHE A 63 -1.54 -4.65 3.38
N ALA A 64 -0.68 -5.03 4.32
CA ALA A 64 0.09 -4.09 5.12
C ALA A 64 1.58 -4.18 4.78
N LEU A 65 2.22 -3.03 4.62
CA LEU A 65 3.66 -2.93 4.80
C LEU A 65 3.94 -2.62 6.26
N ILE A 66 4.67 -3.51 6.91
CA ILE A 66 5.22 -3.29 8.24
C ILE A 66 6.51 -2.52 8.05
N LEU A 67 6.56 -1.30 8.58
CA LEU A 67 7.69 -0.38 8.47
C LEU A 67 8.36 -0.23 9.84
N PRO A 68 9.64 0.19 9.88
CA PRO A 68 10.32 0.44 11.15
C PRO A 68 9.58 1.44 12.04
N GLN A 69 9.82 1.32 13.35
CA GLN A 69 9.23 2.16 14.40
C GLN A 69 7.71 1.95 14.56
N ASP A 70 7.24 0.72 14.42
CA ASP A 70 5.84 0.34 14.58
C ASP A 70 4.90 1.16 13.68
N LYS A 71 5.35 1.48 12.46
CA LYS A 71 4.56 2.19 11.45
C LYS A 71 4.00 1.21 10.46
N PHE A 72 2.76 1.43 10.05
CA PHE A 72 2.08 0.56 9.10
C PHE A 72 1.53 1.38 7.95
N LEU A 73 1.70 0.86 6.73
CA LEU A 73 1.02 1.37 5.55
C LEU A 73 0.07 0.28 5.04
N LEU A 74 -1.23 0.51 5.23
CA LEU A 74 -2.25 -0.33 4.63
C LEU A 74 -2.49 0.09 3.19
N LEU A 75 -2.59 -0.91 2.33
CA LEU A 75 -2.87 -0.80 0.91
C LEU A 75 -4.12 -1.62 0.61
N LEU A 76 -5.01 -1.08 -0.20
CA LEU A 76 -6.25 -1.73 -0.63
C LEU A 76 -6.43 -1.53 -2.14
N SER A 77 -6.34 -2.63 -2.87
CA SER A 77 -6.62 -2.73 -4.31
C SER A 77 -8.10 -2.97 -4.57
N ASP A 78 -8.56 -2.68 -5.80
CA ASP A 78 -9.96 -2.91 -6.19
C ASP A 78 -10.25 -4.40 -6.40
N SER A 79 -9.27 -5.19 -6.84
CA SER A 79 -9.36 -6.65 -6.94
C SER A 79 -8.12 -7.36 -6.37
N PRO A 80 -8.28 -8.57 -5.80
CA PRO A 80 -7.15 -9.32 -5.23
C PRO A 80 -6.10 -9.71 -6.27
N ASP A 81 -6.51 -9.83 -7.54
CA ASP A 81 -5.63 -10.13 -8.67
C ASP A 81 -4.83 -8.91 -9.15
N GLU A 82 -5.34 -7.69 -8.92
CA GLU A 82 -4.67 -6.44 -9.29
C GLU A 82 -3.60 -5.99 -8.29
N CYS A 83 -3.41 -6.69 -7.17
CA CYS A 83 -2.35 -6.30 -6.25
C CYS A 83 -0.97 -6.65 -6.79
N ALA A 84 -0.43 -5.75 -7.61
CA ALA A 84 0.76 -5.93 -8.42
C ALA A 84 2.08 -5.84 -7.64
N LEU A 85 2.06 -5.77 -6.29
CA LEU A 85 3.28 -5.93 -5.49
C LEU A 85 3.96 -7.29 -5.74
N LYS A 86 3.25 -8.24 -6.35
CA LYS A 86 3.76 -9.57 -6.72
C LYS A 86 4.53 -9.57 -8.05
N ASP A 87 4.31 -8.62 -8.96
CA ASP A 87 4.93 -8.59 -10.30
C ASP A 87 5.81 -7.33 -10.50
N THR A 88 7.10 -7.53 -10.72
CA THR A 88 8.20 -6.55 -10.57
C THR A 88 8.35 -5.53 -11.71
N VAL A 89 7.27 -5.20 -12.43
CA VAL A 89 7.33 -4.23 -13.54
C VAL A 89 6.63 -2.96 -13.11
N THR A 90 7.26 -1.80 -13.34
CA THR A 90 6.83 -0.45 -12.98
C THR A 90 5.36 -0.19 -13.31
N ASN A 91 4.46 -0.56 -12.41
CA ASN A 91 3.03 -0.42 -12.58
C ASN A 91 2.57 0.69 -11.66
N ILE A 92 2.13 1.79 -12.27
CA ILE A 92 1.41 2.84 -11.58
C ILE A 92 0.00 2.32 -11.34
N GLN A 93 -0.42 2.19 -10.09
CA GLN A 93 -1.77 1.74 -9.74
C GLN A 93 -2.46 2.72 -8.81
N LEU A 94 -3.74 2.98 -9.05
CA LEU A 94 -4.58 3.68 -8.09
C LEU A 94 -4.93 2.69 -6.97
N VAL A 95 -4.53 3.02 -5.74
CA VAL A 95 -4.73 2.17 -4.57
C VAL A 95 -5.22 3.04 -3.42
N LYS A 96 -6.11 2.50 -2.59
CA LYS A 96 -6.51 3.16 -1.35
C LYS A 96 -5.47 2.87 -0.28
N ILE A 97 -4.93 3.92 0.33
CA ILE A 97 -3.94 3.79 1.40
C ILE A 97 -4.47 4.32 2.72
N MET A 98 -3.94 3.78 3.82
CA MET A 98 -4.15 4.32 5.15
C MET A 98 -2.91 4.12 6.02
N HIS A 99 -2.45 5.20 6.64
CA HIS A 99 -1.41 5.18 7.66
C HIS A 99 -2.04 4.91 9.03
N ILE A 100 -1.44 3.99 9.80
CA ILE A 100 -1.92 3.57 11.14
C ILE A 100 -0.91 3.91 12.21
#